data_AF-A0A3D9UIS4-F1
#
_entry.id   AF-A0A3D9UIS4-F1
#
_cell.length_a   1.000
_cell.length_b   1.000
_cell.length_c   1.000
_cell.angle_alpha   90.00
_cell.angle_beta   90.00
_cell.angle_gamma   90.00
#
_symmetry.space_group_name_H-M   'P 1'
#
loop_
_entity.id
_entity.type
_entity.pdbx_description
1 polymer ?
#
loop_
_entity_poly.entity_id
_entity_poly.type
_entity_poly.pdbx_seq_one_letter_code
_entity_poly.pdbx_strand_id
1 'polypeptide(L)' 'MLKRKRKNPADNILPKRVYRGKSKYEYHPATGGSISICCLNSPLSVIWKEYNKIVEKIEKKQYIELDICQN' A
#
# COMPACT_ATOMS: atom_id res chain seq x y z
N MET A 1 3.56 -8.19 -20.65
CA MET A 1 4.13 -8.02 -19.29
C MET A 1 3.39 -8.94 -18.31
N LEU A 2 4.06 -9.96 -17.75
CA LEU A 2 3.47 -10.80 -16.72
C LEU A 2 3.53 -10.12 -15.35
N LYS A 3 2.36 -9.91 -14.72
CA LYS A 3 2.27 -9.51 -13.31
C LYS A 3 2.89 -10.63 -12.48
N ARG A 4 4.00 -10.33 -11.76
CA ARG A 4 4.61 -11.31 -10.85
C ARG A 4 3.56 -11.74 -9.81
N LYS A 5 3.28 -13.04 -9.76
CA LYS A 5 2.44 -13.62 -8.71
C LYS A 5 3.17 -13.49 -7.38
N ARG A 6 2.41 -13.36 -6.28
CA ARG A 6 2.97 -13.38 -4.94
C ARG A 6 3.65 -14.73 -4.72
N LYS A 7 4.82 -14.72 -4.08
CA LYS A 7 5.59 -15.95 -3.80
C LYS A 7 4.87 -16.84 -2.78
N ASN A 8 4.27 -16.22 -1.76
CA ASN A 8 3.50 -16.92 -0.73
C ASN A 8 2.00 -16.85 -1.05
N PRO A 9 1.30 -17.99 -1.22
CA PRO A 9 -0.15 -18.01 -1.45
C PRO A 9 -0.97 -17.38 -0.32
N ALA A 10 -0.51 -17.47 0.92
CA ALA A 10 -1.19 -16.87 2.08
C ALA A 10 -1.26 -15.33 1.95
N ASP A 11 -0.30 -14.71 1.26
CA ASP A 11 -0.29 -13.28 1.06
C ASP A 11 -1.31 -12.83 -0.01
N ASN A 12 -2.02 -13.73 -0.70
CA ASN A 12 -3.05 -13.37 -1.69
C ASN A 12 -4.22 -12.60 -1.08
N ILE A 13 -4.47 -12.75 0.22
CA ILE A 13 -5.49 -12.01 0.97
C ILE A 13 -5.12 -10.55 1.21
N LEU A 14 -3.85 -10.18 1.05
CA LEU A 14 -3.37 -8.83 1.32
C LEU A 14 -3.86 -7.83 0.25
N PRO A 15 -4.11 -6.57 0.62
CA PRO A 15 -4.53 -5.53 -0.32
C PRO A 15 -3.56 -5.34 -1.49
N LYS A 16 -4.01 -4.68 -2.55
CA LYS A 16 -3.22 -4.47 -3.76
C LYS A 16 -1.94 -3.69 -3.44
N ARG A 17 -0.80 -4.14 -3.99
CA ARG A 17 0.53 -3.54 -3.78
C ARG A 17 0.99 -3.51 -2.32
N VAL A 18 0.33 -4.31 -1.46
CA VAL A 18 0.81 -4.64 -0.12
C VAL A 18 1.56 -5.96 -0.17
N TYR A 19 2.74 -5.98 0.43
CA TYR A 19 3.61 -7.15 0.51
C TYR A 19 4.11 -7.36 1.93
N ARG A 20 4.44 -8.61 2.23
CA ARG A 20 5.11 -8.99 3.48
C ARG A 20 6.61 -8.67 3.37
N GLY A 21 7.07 -7.72 4.17
CA GLY A 21 8.49 -7.45 4.37
C GLY A 21 9.11 -8.38 5.42
N LYS A 22 10.34 -8.07 5.85
CA LYS A 22 11.06 -8.90 6.86
C LYS A 22 10.42 -8.82 8.25
N SER A 23 9.91 -7.66 8.65
CA SER A 23 9.35 -7.41 10.00
C SER A 23 8.00 -6.71 10.00
N LYS A 24 7.52 -6.27 8.82
CA LYS A 24 6.32 -5.45 8.67
C LYS A 24 5.67 -5.67 7.31
N TYR A 25 4.40 -5.31 7.19
CA TYR A 25 3.72 -5.18 5.91
C TYR A 25 4.03 -3.83 5.28
N GLU A 26 4.25 -3.83 3.98
CA GLU A 26 4.72 -2.68 3.21
C GLU A 26 3.82 -2.43 2.01
N TYR A 27 3.34 -1.21 1.86
CA TYR A 27 2.65 -0.73 0.67
C TYR A 27 3.64 -0.07 -0.28
N HIS A 28 3.63 -0.45 -1.55
CA HIS A 28 4.49 0.15 -2.56
C HIS A 28 3.63 1.04 -3.48
N PRO A 29 3.64 2.37 -3.35
CA PRO A 29 2.89 3.27 -4.23
C PRO A 29 3.27 3.08 -5.71
N ALA A 30 2.38 3.50 -6.62
CA ALA A 30 2.68 3.48 -8.06
C ALA A 30 3.83 4.41 -8.44
N THR A 31 3.97 5.52 -7.70
CA THR A 31 5.03 6.52 -7.83
C THR A 31 6.41 6.04 -7.35
N GLY A 32 6.49 4.85 -6.76
CA GLY A 32 7.73 4.28 -6.22
C GLY A 32 7.81 4.32 -4.70
N GLY A 33 8.90 3.79 -4.15
CA GLY A 33 9.13 3.69 -2.70
C GLY A 33 8.35 2.58 -2.00
N SER A 34 8.40 2.63 -0.66
CA SER A 34 7.71 1.71 0.25
C SER A 34 7.22 2.48 1.48
N ILE A 35 5.98 2.21 1.91
CA ILE A 35 5.35 2.79 3.09
C ILE A 35 5.06 1.64 4.05
N SER A 36 5.55 1.79 5.29
CA SER A 36 5.30 0.82 6.35
C SER A 36 3.85 0.90 6.83
N ILE A 37 3.15 -0.24 6.86
CA ILE A 37 1.74 -0.32 7.27
C ILE A 37 1.66 -0.69 8.75
N CYS A 38 2.08 -1.92 9.10
CA CYS A 38 1.99 -2.47 10.46
C CYS A 38 2.89 -3.70 10.62
N CYS A 39 3.02 -4.19 11.86
CA CYS A 39 3.82 -5.37 12.19
C CYS A 39 3.24 -6.66 11.57
N LEU A 40 4.07 -7.69 11.39
CA LEU A 40 3.64 -8.97 10.79
C LEU A 40 2.58 -9.72 11.60
N ASN A 41 2.51 -9.45 12.91
CA ASN A 41 1.56 -10.07 13.84
C ASN A 41 0.22 -9.33 13.90
N SER A 42 0.08 -8.22 13.18
CA SER A 42 -1.19 -7.47 13.15
C SER A 42 -2.27 -8.27 12.41
N PRO A 43 -3.52 -8.26 12.90
CA PRO A 43 -4.62 -8.94 12.23
C PRO A 43 -4.93 -8.29 10.89
N LEU A 44 -5.55 -9.05 9.98
CA LEU A 44 -5.87 -8.61 8.62
C LEU A 44 -6.71 -7.32 8.61
N SER A 45 -7.62 -7.16 9.58
CA SER A 45 -8.43 -5.94 9.75
C SER A 45 -7.60 -4.67 9.94
N VAL A 46 -6.49 -4.75 10.69
CA VAL A 46 -5.58 -3.63 10.91
C VAL A 46 -4.81 -3.32 9.63
N ILE A 47 -4.39 -4.35 8.88
CA ILE A 47 -3.71 -4.18 7.59
C ILE A 47 -4.60 -3.38 6.62
N TRP A 48 -5.88 -3.77 6.49
CA TRP A 48 -6.84 -3.06 5.64
C TRP A 48 -7.11 -1.63 6.11
N LYS A 49 -7.29 -1.43 7.42
CA LYS A 49 -7.53 -0.11 7.99
C LYS A 49 -6.39 0.86 7.69
N GLU A 50 -5.15 0.44 7.94
CA GLU A 50 -3.98 1.29 7.67
C GLU A 50 -3.72 1.46 6.17
N TYR A 51 -3.95 0.42 5.35
CA TYR A 51 -3.90 0.52 3.90
C TYR A 51 -4.86 1.60 3.37
N ASN A 52 -6.13 1.59 3.78
CA ASN A 52 -7.12 2.58 3.34
C ASN A 52 -6.70 4.00 3.69
N LYS A 53 -6.22 4.23 4.93
CA LYS A 53 -5.69 5.55 5.33
C LYS A 53 -4.54 6.02 4.45
N ILE A 54 -3.64 5.12 4.05
CA ILE A 54 -2.50 5.46 3.18
C ILE A 54 -2.99 5.81 1.78
N VAL A 55 -3.90 5.01 1.22
CA VAL A 55 -4.49 5.26 -0.10
C VAL A 55 -5.21 6.61 -0.13
N GLU A 56 -6.07 6.88 0.85
CA GLU A 56 -6.79 8.15 0.97
C GLU A 56 -5.84 9.35 1.06
N LYS A 57 -4.73 9.23 1.80
CA LYS A 57 -3.71 10.28 1.90
C LYS A 57 -3.01 10.53 0.57
N ILE A 58 -2.67 9.47 -0.16
CA ILE A 58 -2.00 9.56 -1.46
C ILE A 58 -2.94 10.17 -2.50
N GLU A 59 -4.19 9.74 -2.54
CA GLU A 59 -5.21 10.30 -3.43
C GLU A 59 -5.41 11.78 -3.14
N LYS A 60 -5.62 12.17 -1.87
CA LYS A 60 -5.74 13.59 -1.49
C LYS A 60 -4.53 14.42 -1.90
N LYS A 61 -3.32 13.90 -1.73
CA LYS A 61 -2.10 14.60 -2.16
C LYS A 61 -2.09 14.80 -3.67
N GLN A 62 -2.48 13.79 -4.44
CA GLN A 62 -2.55 13.87 -5.89
C GLN A 62 -3.54 14.94 -6.36
N TYR A 63 -4.71 15.08 -5.73
CA TYR A 63 -5.66 16.15 -6.06
C TYR A 63 -5.09 17.54 -5.78
N ILE A 64 -4.46 17.74 -4.61
CA ILE A 64 -3.84 19.03 -4.25
C ILE A 64 -2.73 19.41 -5.25
N GLU A 65 -1.88 18.46 -5.65
CA GLU A 65 -0.82 18.72 -6.64
C GLU A 65 -1.39 19.04 -8.03
N LEU A 66 -2.51 18.44 -8.43
CA LEU A 66 -3.17 18.77 -9.70
C LEU A 66 -3.80 20.18 -9.69
N ASP A 67 -4.36 20.60 -8.56
CA ASP A 67 -5.00 21.92 -8.42
C ASP A 67 -3.98 23.07 -8.43
N ILE A 68 -2.75 22.85 -7.96
CA ILE A 68 -1.68 23.86 -7.98
C ILE A 68 -1.16 24.12 -9.40
N CYS A 69 -1.23 23.12 -10.30
CA CYS A 69 -0.70 23.24 -11.67
C CYS A 69 -1.66 23.92 -12.66
N GLN A 70 -2.84 24.39 -12.24
CA GLN A 70 -3.82 25.07 -13.11
C GLN A 70 -3.85 26.61 -12.97
N ASN A 71 -2.91 27.22 -12.25
CA ASN A 71 -2.86 28.68 -12.06
C ASN A 71 -1.49 29.27 -12.41
#